data_AF-A0A2C9D2T3-F1
#
_entry.id   AF-A0A2C9D2T3-F1
#
_cell.length_a   1.000
_cell.length_b   1.000
_cell.length_c   1.000
_cell.angle_alpha   90.00
_cell.angle_beta   90.00
_cell.angle_gamma   90.00
#
_symmetry.space_group_name_H-M   'P 1'
#
loop_
_entity.id
_entity.type
_entity.pdbx_description
1 polymer ?
#
loop_
_entity_poly.entity_id
_entity_poly.type
_entity_poly.pdbx_seq_one_letter_code
_entity_poly.pdbx_strand_id
1 'polypeptide(L)'
;MASDLIAQLGPLRLPADFAVFGWRDYLAALSIGLLVACLVAALLRPLFASRRDDVARLALELDSFKTLNAGERLYRQAAVLRSLGGDVADVGGEFAVALYGSAPVTDLDALDEKILGHARRRR
;
A
#
# COMPACT_ATOMS: atom_id res chain seq x y z
N MET A 1 48.50 21.29 14.18
CA MET A 1 49.35 20.21 13.65
C MET A 1 48.73 19.45 12.45
N ALA A 2 47.45 19.65 12.10
CA ALA A 2 46.84 19.11 10.87
C ALA A 2 46.98 20.02 9.63
N SER A 3 47.41 21.27 9.83
CA SER A 3 47.54 22.30 8.80
C SER A 3 48.77 22.13 7.89
N ASP A 4 49.88 21.57 8.40
CA ASP A 4 51.10 21.33 7.60
C ASP A 4 50.95 20.17 6.61
N LEU A 5 50.07 19.21 6.89
CA LEU A 5 49.88 18.04 6.04
C LEU A 5 49.17 18.40 4.73
N ILE A 6 48.28 19.41 4.76
CA ILE A 6 47.53 19.91 3.58
C ILE A 6 48.47 20.71 2.66
N ALA A 7 49.50 21.36 3.20
CA ALA A 7 50.47 22.14 2.42
C ALA A 7 51.49 21.27 1.65
N GLN A 8 51.67 19.99 2.03
CA GLN A 8 52.53 19.03 1.32
C GLN A 8 51.80 18.23 0.24
N LEU A 9 50.47 18.28 0.19
CA LEU A 9 49.72 17.78 -0.95
C LEU A 9 49.91 18.76 -2.11
N GLY A 10 50.90 18.47 -2.97
CA GLY A 10 51.11 19.18 -4.23
C GLY A 10 49.81 19.28 -5.02
N PRO A 11 49.66 20.31 -5.89
CA PRO A 11 48.40 20.56 -6.57
C PRO A 11 47.94 19.28 -7.27
N LEU A 12 46.81 18.72 -6.83
CA LEU A 12 46.16 17.59 -7.48
C LEU A 12 45.76 18.04 -8.90
N ARG A 13 46.69 17.87 -9.83
CA ARG A 13 46.45 18.04 -11.26
C ARG A 13 45.68 16.81 -11.70
N LEU A 14 44.35 16.87 -11.54
CA LEU A 14 43.46 15.93 -12.20
C LEU A 14 43.74 16.00 -13.71
N PRO A 15 44.08 14.88 -14.36
CA PRO A 15 44.27 14.84 -15.80
C PRO A 15 43.02 15.40 -16.50
N ALA A 16 43.19 16.24 -17.52
CA ALA A 16 42.08 16.87 -18.22
C ALA A 16 41.07 15.85 -18.78
N ASP A 17 41.52 14.61 -19.05
CA ASP A 17 40.69 13.50 -19.49
C ASP A 17 39.59 13.11 -18.47
N PHE A 18 39.75 13.41 -17.18
CA PHE A 18 38.70 13.19 -16.18
C PHE A 18 37.54 14.19 -16.27
N ALA A 19 37.73 15.32 -16.96
CA ALA A 19 36.66 16.29 -17.20
C ALA A 19 35.88 15.97 -18.49
N VAL A 20 36.35 15.03 -19.30
CA VAL A 20 35.71 14.66 -20.56
C VAL A 20 34.64 13.61 -20.27
N PHE A 21 33.38 14.04 -20.30
CA PHE A 21 32.23 13.14 -20.21
C PHE A 21 32.28 12.11 -21.34
N GLY A 22 32.54 10.86 -20.99
CA GLY A 22 32.55 9.74 -21.93
C GLY A 22 31.16 9.13 -22.11
N TRP A 23 31.02 8.25 -23.10
CA TRP A 23 29.76 7.52 -23.33
C TRP A 23 29.28 6.74 -22.08
N ARG A 24 30.25 6.23 -21.28
CA ARG A 24 29.99 5.51 -20.03
C ARG A 24 29.34 6.41 -18.98
N ASP A 25 29.72 7.67 -18.92
CA ASP A 25 29.16 8.64 -17.97
C ASP A 25 27.71 8.99 -18.33
N TYR A 26 27.39 9.07 -19.62
CA TYR A 26 26.00 9.21 -20.07
C TYR A 26 25.16 7.99 -19.67
N LEU A 27 25.69 6.78 -19.81
CA LEU A 27 24.99 5.56 -19.40
C LEU A 27 24.80 5.49 -17.87
N ALA A 28 25.80 5.93 -17.11
CA ALA A 28 25.72 6.04 -15.66
C ALA A 28 24.66 7.08 -15.26
N ALA A 29 24.68 8.27 -15.86
CA ALA A 29 23.68 9.32 -15.61
C ALA A 29 22.27 8.85 -15.99
N LEU A 30 22.10 8.12 -17.09
CA LEU A 30 20.83 7.56 -17.51
C LEU A 30 20.30 6.55 -16.50
N SER A 31 21.13 5.62 -16.05
CA SER A 31 20.70 4.60 -15.08
C SER A 31 20.32 5.22 -13.73
N ILE A 32 21.07 6.22 -13.27
CA ILE A 32 20.73 7.01 -12.09
C ILE A 32 19.41 7.75 -12.29
N GLY A 33 19.21 8.41 -13.44
CA GLY A 33 17.95 9.06 -13.78
C GLY A 33 16.77 8.10 -13.78
N LEU A 34 16.94 6.89 -14.31
CA LEU A 34 15.91 5.86 -14.34
C LEU A 34 15.56 5.39 -12.92
N LEU A 35 16.56 5.17 -12.08
CA LEU A 35 16.38 4.80 -10.67
C LEU A 35 15.62 5.89 -9.91
N VAL A 36 15.98 7.15 -10.10
CA VAL A 36 15.29 8.29 -9.48
C VAL A 36 13.85 8.38 -9.99
N ALA A 37 13.61 8.21 -11.29
CA ALA A 37 12.28 8.20 -11.86
C ALA A 37 11.42 7.06 -11.30
N CYS A 38 11.97 5.85 -11.15
CA CYS A 38 11.30 4.73 -10.50
C CYS A 38 10.98 5.03 -9.03
N LEU A 39 11.92 5.63 -8.29
CA LEU A 39 11.72 6.00 -6.90
C LEU A 39 10.60 7.04 -6.75
N VAL A 40 10.61 8.07 -7.58
CA VAL A 40 9.56 9.10 -7.62
C VAL A 40 8.23 8.49 -8.02
N ALA A 41 8.20 7.64 -9.06
CA ALA A 41 6.99 6.95 -9.47
C ALA A 41 6.43 6.05 -8.36
N ALA A 42 7.29 5.35 -7.60
CA ALA A 42 6.88 4.54 -6.47
C ALA A 42 6.32 5.39 -5.31
N LEU A 43 6.93 6.53 -5.02
CA LEU A 43 6.43 7.50 -4.04
C LEU A 43 5.08 8.11 -4.45
N LEU A 44 4.91 8.37 -5.75
CA LEU A 44 3.68 8.93 -6.30
C LEU A 44 2.61 7.86 -6.55
N ARG A 45 2.99 6.58 -6.63
CA ARG A 45 2.07 5.46 -6.86
C ARG A 45 0.89 5.42 -5.88
N PRO A 46 1.03 5.61 -4.55
CA PRO A 46 -0.13 5.65 -3.66
C PRO A 46 -1.05 6.87 -3.89
N LEU A 47 -0.55 7.96 -4.47
CA LEU A 47 -1.34 9.14 -4.83
C LEU A 47 -2.14 8.90 -6.12
N PHE A 48 -1.58 8.15 -7.07
CA PHE A 48 -2.23 7.83 -8.35
C PHE A 48 -2.88 6.45 -8.40
N ALA A 49 -2.69 5.61 -7.38
CA ALA A 49 -3.36 4.33 -7.26
C ALA A 49 -4.87 4.57 -7.21
N SER A 50 -5.56 4.10 -8.25
CA SER A 50 -6.99 4.25 -8.37
C SER A 50 -7.67 3.46 -7.27
N ARG A 51 -8.15 4.16 -6.23
CA ARG A 51 -8.91 3.60 -5.10
C ARG A 51 -10.21 2.88 -5.50
N ARG A 52 -10.57 2.88 -6.79
CA ARG A 52 -11.63 2.04 -7.37
C ARG A 52 -11.24 0.56 -7.40
N ASP A 53 -9.96 0.26 -7.57
CA ASP A 53 -9.47 -1.12 -7.58
C ASP A 53 -9.59 -1.76 -6.20
N ASP A 54 -9.49 -0.96 -5.12
CA ASP A 54 -9.58 -1.47 -3.76
C ASP A 54 -10.98 -1.98 -3.42
N VAL A 55 -12.04 -1.28 -3.84
CA VAL A 55 -13.43 -1.74 -3.63
C VAL A 55 -13.74 -2.97 -4.49
N ALA A 56 -13.22 -3.02 -5.72
CA ALA A 56 -13.38 -4.19 -6.59
C ALA A 56 -12.64 -5.42 -6.05
N ARG A 57 -11.43 -5.23 -5.50
CA ARG A 57 -10.68 -6.29 -4.81
C ARG A 57 -11.39 -6.75 -3.54
N LEU A 58 -11.93 -5.83 -2.76
CA LEU A 58 -12.74 -6.16 -1.58
C LEU A 58 -13.96 -7.01 -1.96
N ALA A 59 -14.64 -6.66 -3.05
CA ALA A 59 -15.78 -7.44 -3.54
C ALA A 59 -15.38 -8.87 -3.95
N LEU A 60 -14.23 -9.03 -4.63
CA LEU A 60 -13.68 -10.35 -4.96
C LEU A 60 -13.30 -11.16 -3.71
N GLU A 61 -12.73 -10.49 -2.70
CA GLU A 61 -12.36 -11.11 -1.43
C GLU A 61 -13.61 -11.57 -0.66
N LEU A 62 -14.66 -10.74 -0.57
CA LEU A 62 -15.93 -11.12 0.07
C LEU A 62 -16.63 -12.27 -0.68
N ASP A 63 -16.55 -12.30 -2.01
CA ASP A 63 -17.11 -13.40 -2.81
C ASP A 63 -16.42 -14.74 -2.50
N SER A 64 -15.10 -14.71 -2.24
CA SER A 64 -14.37 -15.91 -1.81
C SER A 64 -14.86 -16.49 -0.49
N PHE A 65 -15.42 -15.65 0.40
CA PHE A 65 -15.94 -16.09 1.70
C PHE A 65 -17.26 -16.85 1.61
N LYS A 66 -17.96 -16.79 0.48
CA LYS A 66 -19.20 -17.57 0.27
C LYS A 66 -18.97 -19.08 0.28
N THR A 67 -17.73 -19.52 0.08
CA THR A 67 -17.35 -20.94 0.18
C THR A 67 -17.15 -21.43 1.62
N LEU A 68 -17.08 -20.52 2.59
CA LEU A 68 -16.83 -20.82 4.00
C LEU A 68 -18.13 -21.18 4.74
N ASN A 69 -17.97 -21.87 5.88
CA ASN A 69 -19.08 -22.06 6.81
C ASN A 69 -19.56 -20.69 7.35
N ALA A 70 -20.82 -20.62 7.79
CA ALA A 70 -21.46 -19.35 8.16
C ALA A 70 -20.73 -18.60 9.29
N GLY A 71 -20.20 -19.30 10.29
CA GLY A 71 -19.47 -18.70 11.41
C GLY A 71 -18.09 -18.15 11.00
N GLU A 72 -17.35 -18.90 10.19
CA GLU A 72 -16.04 -18.49 9.68
C GLU A 72 -16.18 -17.35 8.67
N ARG A 73 -17.21 -17.39 7.81
CA ARG A 73 -17.57 -16.27 6.92
C ARG A 73 -17.81 -14.99 7.71
N LEU A 74 -18.64 -15.07 8.76
CA LEU A 74 -18.93 -13.91 9.60
C LEU A 74 -17.68 -13.38 10.30
N TYR A 75 -16.83 -14.26 10.84
CA TYR A 75 -15.58 -13.86 11.48
C TYR A 75 -14.65 -13.14 10.49
N ARG A 76 -14.52 -13.64 9.27
CA ARG A 76 -13.69 -12.99 8.23
C ARG A 76 -14.26 -11.66 7.77
N GLN A 77 -15.58 -11.57 7.59
CA GLN A 77 -16.26 -10.31 7.29
C GLN A 77 -16.04 -9.26 8.40
N ALA A 78 -16.11 -9.66 9.67
CA ALA A 78 -15.81 -8.78 10.80
C ALA A 78 -14.32 -8.36 10.84
N ALA A 79 -13.40 -9.26 10.51
CA ALA A 79 -11.97 -8.93 10.42
C ALA A 79 -11.68 -7.92 9.30
N VAL A 80 -12.33 -8.07 8.13
CA VAL A 80 -12.24 -7.12 7.02
C VAL A 80 -12.84 -5.77 7.40
N LEU A 81 -13.98 -5.74 8.08
CA LEU A 81 -14.56 -4.50 8.57
C LEU A 81 -13.62 -3.75 9.54
N ARG A 82 -12.96 -4.50 10.44
CA ARG A 82 -11.98 -3.95 11.38
C ARG A 82 -10.73 -3.42 10.69
N SER A 83 -10.23 -4.09 9.64
CA SER A 83 -9.09 -3.60 8.86
C SER A 83 -9.45 -2.32 8.10
N LEU A 84 -10.72 -2.16 7.72
CA LEU A 84 -11.29 -0.92 7.18
C LEU A 84 -11.56 0.14 8.26
N GLY A 85 -11.18 -0.10 9.52
CA GLY A 85 -11.33 0.83 10.64
C GLY A 85 -12.77 1.10 11.06
N GLY A 86 -13.72 0.27 10.61
CA GLY A 86 -15.11 0.28 11.09
C GLY A 86 -15.28 -0.69 12.25
N ASP A 87 -16.35 -0.48 13.03
CA ASP A 87 -16.79 -1.42 14.06
C ASP A 87 -18.04 -2.16 13.58
N VAL A 88 -18.28 -3.37 14.11
CA VAL A 88 -19.45 -4.20 13.81
C VAL A 88 -20.75 -3.44 14.15
N ALA A 89 -20.69 -2.53 15.12
CA ALA A 89 -21.78 -1.60 15.45
C ALA A 89 -22.20 -0.71 14.27
N ASP A 90 -21.26 -0.31 13.40
CA ASP A 90 -21.53 0.56 12.25
C ASP A 90 -22.35 -0.14 11.15
N VAL A 91 -22.36 -1.47 11.18
CA VAL A 91 -22.91 -2.33 10.11
C VAL A 91 -24.21 -3.02 10.57
N GLY A 92 -24.47 -3.03 11.87
CA GLY A 92 -25.77 -3.32 12.46
C GLY A 92 -25.69 -4.17 13.74
N GLY A 93 -26.49 -3.82 14.75
CA GLY A 93 -26.50 -4.50 16.05
C GLY A 93 -26.83 -6.00 15.98
N GLU A 94 -27.63 -6.42 15.01
CA GLU A 94 -27.96 -7.84 14.77
C GLU A 94 -26.72 -8.68 14.45
N PHE A 95 -25.75 -8.12 13.72
CA PHE A 95 -24.49 -8.79 13.40
C PHE A 95 -23.53 -8.84 14.60
N ALA A 96 -23.55 -7.81 15.45
CA ALA A 96 -22.81 -7.85 16.71
C ALA A 96 -23.35 -8.94 17.65
N VAL A 97 -24.68 -9.07 17.73
CA VAL A 97 -25.34 -10.14 18.51
C VAL A 97 -25.05 -11.52 17.92
N ALA A 98 -24.96 -11.65 16.59
CA ALA A 98 -24.62 -12.93 15.96
C ALA A 98 -23.11 -13.28 16.04
N LEU A 99 -22.22 -12.28 16.16
CA LEU A 99 -20.77 -12.49 16.35
C LEU A 99 -20.44 -12.91 17.79
N TYR A 100 -21.07 -12.27 18.78
CA TYR A 100 -20.78 -12.49 20.20
C TYR A 100 -21.80 -13.37 20.93
N GLY A 101 -22.93 -13.67 20.31
CA GLY A 101 -24.00 -14.50 20.83
C GLY A 101 -24.24 -15.74 19.97
N SER A 102 -25.21 -16.56 20.38
CA SER A 102 -25.60 -17.78 19.66
C SER A 102 -26.77 -17.53 18.68
N ALA A 103 -26.94 -16.29 18.22
CA ALA A 103 -28.02 -15.93 17.31
C ALA A 103 -27.68 -16.37 15.88
N PRO A 104 -28.59 -17.03 15.16
CA PRO A 104 -28.36 -17.39 13.77
C PRO A 104 -28.27 -16.13 12.91
N VAL A 105 -27.17 -16.00 12.18
CA VAL A 105 -27.01 -14.92 11.19
C VAL A 105 -28.00 -15.17 10.08
N THR A 106 -28.91 -14.22 9.86
CA THR A 106 -30.02 -14.41 8.92
C THR A 106 -29.63 -14.01 7.49
N ASP A 107 -28.68 -13.09 7.31
CA ASP A 107 -28.27 -12.63 5.98
C ASP A 107 -26.81 -12.13 5.93
N LEU A 108 -25.89 -13.02 5.52
CA LEU A 108 -24.45 -12.72 5.36
C LEU A 108 -24.15 -11.95 4.07
N ASP A 109 -25.05 -11.98 3.08
CA ASP A 109 -24.89 -11.24 1.82
C ASP A 109 -25.26 -9.76 2.04
N ALA A 110 -26.29 -9.49 2.86
CA ALA A 110 -26.59 -8.13 3.31
C ALA A 110 -25.43 -7.51 4.11
N LEU A 111 -24.68 -8.32 4.86
CA LEU A 111 -23.48 -7.85 5.57
C LEU A 111 -22.38 -7.42 4.57
N ASP A 112 -22.16 -8.18 3.49
CA ASP A 112 -21.20 -7.83 2.44
C ASP A 112 -21.53 -6.50 1.77
N GLU A 113 -22.79 -6.27 1.42
CA GLU A 113 -23.23 -5.01 0.82
C GLU A 113 -23.02 -3.81 1.75
N LYS A 114 -23.24 -3.99 3.05
CA LYS A 114 -22.98 -2.93 4.02
C LYS A 114 -21.48 -2.67 4.22
N ILE A 115 -20.63 -3.71 4.23
CA ILE A 115 -19.18 -3.57 4.28
C ILE A 115 -18.67 -2.83 3.03
N LEU A 116 -19.15 -3.20 1.84
CA LEU A 116 -18.85 -2.50 0.59
C LEU A 116 -19.34 -1.05 0.62
N GLY A 117 -20.53 -0.80 1.17
CA GLY A 117 -21.06 0.54 1.40
C GLY A 117 -20.17 1.38 2.33
N HIS A 118 -19.67 0.79 3.41
CA HIS A 118 -18.77 1.44 4.35
C HIS A 118 -17.43 1.78 3.68
N ALA A 119 -16.86 0.85 2.90
CA ALA A 119 -15.65 1.10 2.11
C ALA A 119 -15.85 2.22 1.08
N ARG A 120 -17.03 2.30 0.44
CA ARG A 120 -17.38 3.37 -0.52
C ARG A 120 -17.59 4.73 0.15
N ARG A 121 -18.12 4.80 1.39
CA ARG A 121 -18.36 6.05 2.12
C ARG A 121 -17.10 6.66 2.72
N ARG A 122 -16.08 5.85 2.97
CA ARG A 122 -14.76 6.30 3.42
C ARG A 122 -13.90 6.91 2.28
N ARG A 123 -14.47 6.95 1.07
CA ARG A 123 -13.93 7.62 -0.12
C ARG A 123 -14.09 9.13 -0.03
#